data_AF-A0A852VWV2-F1
#
_entry.id   AF-A0A852VWV2-F1
#
_cell.length_a   1.000
_cell.length_b   1.000
_cell.length_c   1.000
_cell.angle_alpha   90.00
_cell.angle_beta   90.00
_cell.angle_gamma   90.00
#
_symmetry.space_group_name_H-M   'P 1'
#
loop_
_entity.id
_entity.type
_entity.pdbx_description
1 polymer ?
#
loop_
_entity_poly.entity_id
_entity_poly.type
_entity_poly.pdbx_seq_one_letter_code
_entity_poly.pdbx_strand_id
1 'polypeptide(L)'
;MRLISPTLLKAALAIGGLVLVALVIISILLAMRNSGEPELLADAMAGQPTQVQVGDGTAMVWVSGSGSDDPRPGGQPDPELCSVTGEGMPSLAEPGTTDTSTIGETTLYPLAQVEDYKPPMKVICSGGSIDHVYIYGTVPESER
;
A
#
# COMPACT_ATOMS: atom_id res chain seq x y z
N MET A 1 -2.53 -51.31 -37.46
CA MET A 1 -3.35 -50.23 -36.88
C MET A 1 -3.46 -50.44 -35.38
N ARG A 2 -2.69 -49.72 -34.56
CA ARG A 2 -2.80 -49.80 -33.09
C ARG A 2 -3.82 -48.74 -32.64
N LEU A 3 -4.95 -49.20 -32.12
CA LEU A 3 -5.97 -48.34 -31.52
C LEU A 3 -5.35 -47.63 -30.31
N ILE A 4 -5.32 -46.30 -30.36
CA ILE A 4 -5.03 -45.46 -29.20
C ILE A 4 -6.25 -45.61 -28.28
N SER A 5 -6.08 -46.30 -27.15
CA SER A 5 -7.15 -46.52 -26.18
C SER A 5 -7.74 -45.18 -25.71
N PRO A 6 -9.07 -45.02 -25.70
CA PRO A 6 -9.76 -43.77 -25.33
C PRO A 6 -9.48 -43.30 -23.89
N THR A 7 -8.88 -44.15 -23.06
CA THR A 7 -8.39 -43.82 -21.72
C THR A 7 -7.11 -42.98 -21.73
N LEU A 8 -6.21 -43.16 -22.71
CA LEU A 8 -4.98 -42.36 -22.82
C LEU A 8 -5.27 -40.91 -23.25
N LEU A 9 -6.31 -40.71 -24.07
CA LEU A 9 -6.71 -39.38 -24.53
C LEU A 9 -7.34 -38.55 -23.38
N LYS A 10 -8.12 -39.19 -22.50
CA LYS A 10 -8.70 -38.54 -21.31
C LYS A 10 -7.65 -38.14 -20.28
N ALA A 11 -6.62 -38.99 -20.07
CA ALA A 11 -5.51 -38.68 -19.18
C ALA A 11 -4.68 -37.48 -19.69
N ALA A 12 -4.41 -37.41 -21.00
CA ALA A 12 -3.68 -36.30 -21.61
C ALA A 12 -4.43 -34.95 -21.50
N LEU A 13 -5.76 -34.94 -21.68
CA LEU A 13 -6.58 -33.73 -21.50
C LEU A 13 -6.64 -33.28 -20.02
N ALA A 14 -6.69 -34.22 -19.07
CA ALA A 14 -6.71 -33.89 -17.64
C ALA A 14 -5.37 -33.28 -17.16
N ILE A 15 -4.24 -33.78 -17.68
CA ILE A 15 -2.91 -33.24 -17.34
C ILE A 15 -2.72 -31.84 -17.95
N GLY A 16 -3.17 -31.62 -19.20
CA GLY A 16 -3.09 -30.31 -19.85
C GLY A 16 -3.90 -29.22 -19.13
N GLY A 17 -5.09 -29.56 -18.63
CA GLY A 17 -5.90 -28.63 -17.84
C GLY A 17 -5.25 -28.22 -16.51
N LEU A 18 -4.62 -29.18 -15.83
CA LEU A 18 -3.92 -28.94 -14.56
C LEU A 18 -2.70 -28.02 -14.71
N VAL A 19 -1.94 -28.17 -15.79
CA VAL A 19 -0.79 -27.28 -16.09
C VAL A 19 -1.25 -25.85 -16.36
N LEU A 20 -2.35 -25.68 -17.10
CA LEU A 20 -2.86 -24.36 -17.43
C LEU A 20 -3.40 -23.63 -16.19
N VAL A 21 -4.10 -24.34 -15.31
CA VAL A 21 -4.54 -23.82 -14.00
C VAL A 21 -3.34 -23.46 -13.13
N ALA A 22 -2.31 -24.30 -13.06
CA ALA A 22 -1.09 -24.00 -12.31
C ALA A 22 -0.38 -22.74 -12.83
N LEU A 23 -0.29 -22.56 -14.15
CA LEU A 23 0.30 -21.36 -14.75
C LEU A 23 -0.50 -20.10 -14.42
N VAL A 24 -1.84 -20.16 -14.50
CA VAL A 24 -2.71 -19.04 -14.12
C VAL A 24 -2.52 -18.67 -12.64
N ILE A 25 -2.45 -19.66 -11.75
CA ILE A 25 -2.20 -19.42 -10.32
C ILE A 25 -0.83 -18.80 -10.10
N ILE A 26 0.22 -19.29 -10.78
CA ILE A 26 1.57 -18.74 -10.68
C ILE A 26 1.60 -17.28 -11.19
N SER A 27 0.92 -16.97 -12.29
CA SER A 27 0.81 -15.60 -12.79
C SER A 27 0.07 -14.67 -11.82
N ILE A 28 -0.99 -15.14 -11.17
CA ILE A 28 -1.70 -14.39 -10.12
C ILE A 28 -0.79 -14.18 -8.91
N LEU A 29 -0.06 -15.21 -8.47
CA LEU A 29 0.87 -15.12 -7.35
C LEU A 29 2.07 -14.22 -7.65
N LEU A 30 2.55 -14.19 -8.90
CA LEU A 30 3.61 -13.29 -9.34
C LEU A 30 3.12 -11.83 -9.42
N ALA A 31 1.89 -11.60 -9.90
CA ALA A 31 1.25 -10.28 -9.83
C ALA A 31 1.05 -9.82 -8.37
N MET A 32 0.71 -10.73 -7.46
CA MET A 32 0.63 -10.42 -6.02
C MET A 32 1.99 -10.19 -5.35
N ARG A 33 3.08 -10.76 -5.90
CA ARG A 33 4.45 -10.57 -5.39
C ARG A 33 5.09 -9.25 -5.82
N ASN A 34 4.42 -8.47 -6.67
CA ASN A 34 4.91 -7.18 -7.13
C ASN A 34 4.71 -6.04 -6.11
N SER A 35 4.68 -6.36 -4.81
CA SER A 35 4.73 -5.34 -3.76
C SER A 35 6.18 -4.87 -3.67
N GLY A 36 6.51 -3.81 -4.40
CA GLY A 36 7.78 -3.11 -4.23
C GLY A 36 8.04 -2.79 -2.75
N GLU A 37 9.30 -2.67 -2.37
CA GLU A 37 9.64 -2.10 -1.06
C GLU A 37 8.93 -0.75 -0.89
N PRO A 38 8.33 -0.45 0.28
CA PRO A 38 7.71 0.84 0.54
C PRO A 38 8.72 1.97 0.37
N GLU A 39 8.36 2.98 -0.41
CA GLU A 39 9.15 4.17 -0.66
C GLU A 39 8.45 5.42 -0.12
N LEU A 40 9.25 6.43 0.26
CA LEU A 40 8.70 7.73 0.64
C LEU A 40 8.17 8.41 -0.62
N LEU A 41 6.85 8.53 -0.73
CA LEU A 41 6.18 9.13 -1.88
C LEU A 41 6.09 10.65 -1.74
N ALA A 42 5.86 11.12 -0.51
CA ALA A 42 5.75 12.54 -0.20
C ALA A 42 5.85 12.79 1.31
N ASP A 43 6.26 14.01 1.69
CA ASP A 43 6.31 14.47 3.06
C ASP A 43 5.98 15.97 3.16
N ALA A 44 5.45 16.39 4.31
CA ALA A 44 5.23 17.81 4.60
C ALA A 44 5.05 18.06 6.11
N MET A 45 5.17 19.33 6.49
CA MET A 45 4.76 19.82 7.81
C MET A 45 3.24 19.66 7.99
N ALA A 46 2.80 19.38 9.21
CA ALA A 46 1.38 19.28 9.53
C ALA A 46 0.62 20.57 9.18
N GLY A 47 -0.64 20.42 8.75
CA GLY A 47 -1.46 21.52 8.22
C GLY A 47 -1.10 21.98 6.81
N GLN A 48 -0.01 21.47 6.21
CA GLN A 48 0.30 21.69 4.79
C GLN A 48 -0.22 20.52 3.93
N PRO A 49 -0.62 20.78 2.68
CA PRO A 49 -0.96 19.72 1.74
C PRO A 49 0.27 18.96 1.29
N THR A 50 0.28 17.65 1.55
CA THR A 50 1.26 16.68 1.05
C THR A 50 0.75 16.09 -0.26
N GLN A 51 1.47 16.29 -1.37
CA GLN A 51 1.05 15.84 -2.69
C GLN A 51 1.80 14.58 -3.13
N VAL A 52 1.06 13.52 -3.43
CA VAL A 52 1.59 12.26 -3.97
C VAL A 52 1.39 12.24 -5.48
N GLN A 53 2.50 12.08 -6.21
CA GLN A 53 2.54 12.17 -7.67
C GLN A 53 2.72 10.83 -8.37
N VAL A 54 3.17 9.82 -7.64
CA VAL A 54 3.45 8.46 -8.14
C VAL A 54 2.97 7.44 -7.10
N GLY A 55 2.79 6.19 -7.54
CA GLY A 55 2.41 5.08 -6.68
C GLY A 55 1.05 4.45 -7.03
N ASP A 56 0.75 3.33 -6.39
CA ASP A 56 -0.43 2.53 -6.69
C ASP A 56 -1.19 2.04 -5.45
N GLY A 57 -2.53 2.02 -5.55
CA GLY A 57 -3.44 1.24 -4.71
C GLY A 57 -3.58 1.72 -3.26
N THR A 58 -2.52 1.57 -2.47
CA THR A 58 -2.53 1.82 -1.02
C THR A 58 -1.28 2.55 -0.56
N ALA A 59 -1.44 3.53 0.31
CA ALA A 59 -0.32 4.25 0.92
C ALA A 59 -0.54 4.38 2.43
N MET A 60 0.53 4.37 3.20
CA MET A 60 0.51 4.56 4.64
C MET A 60 0.85 6.01 4.99
N VAL A 61 0.02 6.62 5.83
CA VAL A 61 0.27 7.93 6.43
C VAL A 61 0.92 7.72 7.79
N TRP A 62 2.13 8.23 7.93
CA TRP A 62 2.91 8.23 9.16
C TRP A 62 3.08 9.65 9.66
N VAL A 63 3.18 9.81 10.98
CA VAL A 63 3.38 11.11 11.62
C VAL A 63 4.52 11.09 12.61
N SER A 64 5.13 12.25 12.83
CA SER A 64 6.10 12.48 13.91
C SER A 64 5.83 13.80 14.63
N GLY A 65 6.35 13.89 15.85
CA GLY A 65 6.39 15.12 16.65
C GLY A 65 7.84 15.54 16.94
N SER A 66 8.00 16.71 17.54
CA SER A 66 9.28 17.34 17.88
C SER A 66 9.97 16.74 19.11
N GLY A 67 9.29 15.85 19.83
CA GLY A 67 9.80 15.16 21.02
C GLY A 67 9.82 13.64 20.87
N SER A 68 10.09 12.95 21.97
CA SER A 68 10.04 11.48 22.07
C SER A 68 8.62 10.93 22.30
N ASP A 69 7.66 11.81 22.54
CA ASP A 69 6.30 11.42 22.88
C ASP A 69 5.49 11.14 21.60
N ASP A 70 4.57 10.17 21.69
CA ASP A 70 3.65 9.87 20.60
C ASP A 70 2.77 11.09 20.28
N PRO A 71 2.86 11.66 19.06
CA PRO A 71 2.14 12.86 18.70
C PRO A 71 0.65 12.61 18.45
N ARG A 72 0.21 11.35 18.40
CA ARG A 72 -1.20 11.00 18.15
C ARG A 72 -2.04 11.24 19.41
N PRO A 73 -3.20 11.90 19.31
CA PRO A 73 -4.14 12.02 20.42
C PRO A 73 -4.49 10.64 21.01
N GLY A 74 -4.22 10.44 22.30
CA GLY A 74 -4.46 9.16 22.97
C GLY A 74 -3.51 8.02 22.57
N GLY A 75 -2.48 8.28 21.76
CA GLY A 75 -1.47 7.30 21.35
C GLY A 75 -2.01 6.20 20.43
N GLN A 76 -3.07 6.46 19.67
CA GLN A 76 -3.69 5.52 18.73
C GLN A 76 -3.74 6.11 17.32
N PRO A 77 -3.75 5.27 16.27
CA PRO A 77 -4.08 5.74 14.93
C PRO A 77 -5.45 6.43 14.91
N ASP A 78 -5.55 7.52 14.16
CA ASP A 78 -6.77 8.30 14.01
C ASP A 78 -6.85 8.85 12.58
N PRO A 79 -7.52 8.13 11.67
CA PRO A 79 -7.69 8.56 10.29
C PRO A 79 -8.44 9.89 10.14
N GLU A 80 -9.27 10.28 11.12
CA GLU A 80 -10.07 11.50 11.08
C GLU A 80 -9.22 12.77 11.24
N LEU A 81 -7.96 12.64 11.70
CA LEU A 81 -7.03 13.76 11.75
C LEU A 81 -6.57 14.21 10.38
N CYS A 82 -6.73 13.39 9.35
CA CYS A 82 -6.37 13.71 7.98
C CYS A 82 -7.59 13.78 7.06
N SER A 83 -7.41 14.47 5.95
CA SER A 83 -8.31 14.44 4.81
C SER A 83 -7.51 14.07 3.58
N VAL A 84 -8.14 13.30 2.68
CA VAL A 84 -7.56 12.92 1.39
C VAL A 84 -8.46 13.41 0.26
N THR A 85 -7.84 13.94 -0.78
CA THR A 85 -8.52 14.35 -2.01
C THR A 85 -7.72 13.89 -3.22
N GLY A 86 -8.39 13.47 -4.28
CA GLY A 86 -7.72 12.95 -5.47
C GLY A 86 -8.70 12.26 -6.40
N GLU A 87 -8.18 11.74 -7.50
CA GLU A 87 -8.94 10.86 -8.38
C GLU A 87 -9.14 9.48 -7.75
N GLY A 88 -10.18 8.76 -8.17
CA GLY A 88 -10.45 7.39 -7.70
C GLY A 88 -11.30 7.27 -6.43
N MET A 89 -11.76 8.38 -5.84
CA MET A 89 -12.45 8.41 -4.54
C MET A 89 -11.59 7.83 -3.40
N PRO A 90 -10.38 8.36 -3.17
CA PRO A 90 -9.52 7.85 -2.11
C PRO A 90 -10.21 8.00 -0.75
N SER A 91 -9.99 7.02 0.12
CA SER A 91 -10.48 7.03 1.50
C SER A 91 -9.35 6.80 2.48
N LEU A 92 -9.56 7.26 3.72
CA LEU A 92 -8.67 6.98 4.83
C LEU A 92 -9.30 5.91 5.71
N ALA A 93 -8.53 4.87 6.00
CA ALA A 93 -8.89 3.78 6.88
C ALA A 93 -7.88 3.67 8.04
N GLU A 94 -8.22 2.88 9.05
CA GLU A 94 -7.25 2.49 10.07
C GLU A 94 -6.05 1.79 9.41
N PRO A 95 -4.82 2.05 9.90
CA PRO A 95 -3.66 1.44 9.31
C PRO A 95 -3.63 -0.07 9.57
N GLY A 96 -3.18 -0.84 8.58
CA GLY A 96 -2.97 -2.29 8.74
C GLY A 96 -1.89 -2.67 9.78
N THR A 97 -1.16 -1.70 10.32
CA THR A 97 -0.18 -1.88 11.40
C THR A 97 -0.24 -0.71 12.39
N THR A 98 -0.01 -1.03 13.67
CA THR A 98 0.17 -0.05 14.76
C THR A 98 1.63 0.10 15.17
N ASP A 99 2.53 -0.67 14.58
CA ASP A 99 3.95 -0.66 14.94
C ASP A 99 4.61 0.63 14.47
N THR A 100 5.43 1.23 15.33
CA THR A 100 6.22 2.43 15.00
C THR A 100 7.39 2.08 14.11
N SER A 101 7.80 3.03 13.26
CA SER A 101 9.01 2.94 12.44
C SER A 101 10.01 4.04 12.82
N THR A 102 11.18 4.07 12.18
CA THR A 102 12.20 5.09 12.41
C THR A 102 12.83 5.55 11.10
N ILE A 103 13.00 6.87 10.94
CA ILE A 103 13.84 7.47 9.89
C ILE A 103 14.94 8.27 10.58
N GLY A 104 16.19 7.80 10.47
CA GLY A 104 17.29 8.38 11.24
C GLY A 104 17.00 8.30 12.73
N GLU A 105 16.93 9.45 13.41
CA GLU A 105 16.61 9.56 14.83
C GLU A 105 15.12 9.88 15.10
N THR A 106 14.31 10.01 14.04
CA THR A 106 12.88 10.35 14.15
C THR A 106 12.04 9.09 14.23
N THR A 107 11.25 8.95 15.29
CA THR A 107 10.23 7.90 15.41
C THR A 107 8.98 8.29 14.61
N LEU A 108 8.48 7.34 13.83
CA LEU A 108 7.27 7.47 13.04
C LEU A 108 6.15 6.64 13.65
N TYR A 109 4.98 7.24 13.73
CA TYR A 109 3.77 6.62 14.26
C TYR A 109 2.76 6.44 13.13
N PRO A 110 2.21 5.24 12.92
CA PRO A 110 1.22 5.03 11.87
C PRO A 110 -0.07 5.74 12.27
N LEU A 111 -0.64 6.50 11.33
CA LEU A 111 -1.85 7.28 11.57
C LEU A 111 -3.05 6.75 10.79
N ALA A 112 -2.86 6.49 9.50
CA ALA A 112 -3.91 6.06 8.60
C ALA A 112 -3.34 5.27 7.42
N GLN A 113 -4.22 4.54 6.73
CA GLN A 113 -3.97 4.00 5.41
C GLN A 113 -4.87 4.69 4.39
N VAL A 114 -4.27 5.20 3.32
CA VAL A 114 -4.98 5.65 2.14
C VAL A 114 -5.29 4.44 1.26
N GLU A 115 -6.55 4.26 0.92
CA GLU A 115 -7.03 3.18 0.05
C GLU A 115 -7.56 3.73 -1.27
N ASP A 116 -7.50 2.88 -2.31
CA ASP A 116 -8.06 3.11 -3.64
C ASP A 116 -7.64 4.43 -4.30
N TYR A 117 -6.46 4.96 -3.95
CA TYR A 117 -5.99 6.22 -4.50
C TYR A 117 -5.42 6.06 -5.91
N LYS A 118 -5.54 7.12 -6.70
CA LYS A 118 -4.80 7.30 -7.94
C LYS A 118 -4.02 8.61 -7.87
N PRO A 119 -2.70 8.61 -8.16
CA PRO A 119 -1.98 9.86 -8.33
C PRO A 119 -2.55 10.71 -9.48
N PRO A 120 -2.54 12.06 -9.38
CA PRO A 120 -2.11 12.81 -8.20
C PRO A 120 -3.17 12.84 -7.10
N MET A 121 -2.73 12.68 -5.85
CA MET A 121 -3.59 12.87 -4.67
C MET A 121 -2.95 13.83 -3.66
N LYS A 122 -3.77 14.36 -2.76
CA LYS A 122 -3.35 15.24 -1.68
C LYS A 122 -3.88 14.72 -0.35
N VAL A 123 -2.99 14.65 0.62
CA VAL A 123 -3.34 14.39 2.03
C VAL A 123 -3.02 15.64 2.82
N ILE A 124 -3.94 16.07 3.69
CA ILE A 124 -3.74 17.16 4.64
C ILE A 124 -4.09 16.63 6.01
N CYS A 125 -3.13 16.62 6.93
CA CYS A 125 -3.37 16.25 8.32
C CYS A 125 -3.38 17.48 9.21
N SER A 126 -4.25 17.46 10.21
CA SER A 126 -4.39 18.52 11.22
C SER A 126 -3.09 18.69 12.00
N GLY A 127 -2.72 19.95 12.27
CA GLY A 127 -1.61 20.27 13.16
C GLY A 127 -1.98 20.15 14.63
N GLY A 128 -0.98 20.11 15.50
CA GLY A 128 -1.15 19.97 16.95
C GLY A 128 0.14 19.50 17.58
N SER A 129 0.11 18.32 18.21
CA SER A 129 1.30 17.55 18.61
C SER A 129 2.00 16.88 17.42
N ILE A 130 1.33 16.79 16.26
CA ILE A 130 1.90 16.33 15.01
C ILE A 130 2.63 17.49 14.34
N ASP A 131 3.92 17.31 14.08
CA ASP A 131 4.76 18.28 13.39
C ASP A 131 4.98 17.92 11.92
N HIS A 132 5.15 16.62 11.63
CA HIS A 132 5.45 16.14 10.28
C HIS A 132 4.58 14.97 9.87
N VAL A 133 4.29 14.91 8.57
CA VAL A 133 3.51 13.86 7.91
C VAL A 133 4.36 13.26 6.80
N TYR A 134 4.39 11.93 6.73
CA TYR A 134 5.09 11.16 5.72
C TYR A 134 4.12 10.20 5.07
N ILE A 135 4.19 10.08 3.74
CA ILE A 135 3.36 9.14 2.97
C ILE A 135 4.28 8.12 2.33
N TYR A 136 4.15 6.88 2.76
CA TYR A 136 4.89 5.75 2.23
C TYR A 136 3.98 4.86 1.41
N GLY A 137 4.45 4.36 0.27
CA GLY A 137 3.68 3.42 -0.54
C GLY A 137 4.55 2.72 -1.55
N THR A 138 3.94 1.96 -2.43
CA THR A 138 4.64 1.25 -3.50
C THR A 138 4.67 2.08 -4.77
N VAL A 139 5.81 2.10 -5.45
CA VAL A 139 5.97 2.67 -6.78
C VAL A 139 6.03 1.52 -7.79
N PRO A 140 5.17 1.50 -8.82
CA PRO A 140 5.25 0.49 -9.88
C PRO A 140 6.63 0.50 -10.56
N GLU A 141 7.17 -0.68 -10.91
CA GLU A 141 8.48 -0.77 -11.60
C GLU A 141 8.56 0.05 -12.89
N SER A 142 7.43 0.26 -13.58
CA SER A 142 7.37 1.10 -14.79
C SER A 142 7.58 2.59 -14.54
N GLU A 143 7.47 3.04 -13.29
CA GLU A 143 7.57 4.44 -12.88
C GLU A 143 8.83 4.75 -12.05
N ARG A 144 9.67 3.75 -11.77
CA ARG A 144 11.02 3.90 -11.22
C ARG A 144 12.04 4.27 -12.31
#